data_AF-D9TR68-F1
#
_entry.id   AF-D9TR68-F1
#
_cell.length_a   1.000
_cell.length_b   1.000
_cell.length_c   1.000
_cell.angle_alpha   90.00
_cell.angle_beta   90.00
_cell.angle_gamma   90.00
#
_symmetry.space_group_name_H-M   'P 1'
#
loop_
_entity.id
_entity.type
_entity.pdbx_description
1 polymer ?
#
loop_
_entity_poly.entity_id
_entity_poly.type
_entity_poly.pdbx_seq_one_letter_code
_entity_poly.pdbx_strand_id
1 'polypeptide(L)'
;MKKSNKLNKSKKNMLNEKLKDLDEWEENQYNPGYYIGTGRVSKPIKGIGKNPVIQLSIGLIILISSIIAIIDSANVLNIISFAIPIIIGFILVYSAIIRLINYR
;
A
#
# COMPACT_ATOMS: atom_id res chain seq x y z
N MET A 1 -29.54 -23.16 -17.23
CA MET A 1 -29.25 -23.77 -15.91
C MET A 1 -27.78 -24.15 -15.65
N LYS A 2 -27.02 -24.78 -16.57
CA LYS A 2 -25.61 -25.17 -16.29
C LYS A 2 -24.64 -23.99 -15.99
N LYS A 3 -24.90 -22.79 -16.54
CA LYS A 3 -24.03 -21.61 -16.39
C LYS A 3 -24.06 -21.00 -14.99
N SER A 4 -25.23 -20.99 -14.32
CA SER A 4 -25.38 -20.43 -12.95
C SER A 4 -24.71 -21.31 -11.89
N ASN A 5 -24.82 -22.64 -12.00
CA ASN A 5 -24.13 -23.57 -11.09
C ASN A 5 -22.60 -23.48 -11.21
N LYS A 6 -22.06 -23.28 -12.42
CA LYS A 6 -20.62 -23.10 -12.64
C LYS A 6 -20.11 -21.78 -12.04
N LEU A 7 -20.89 -20.70 -12.19
CA LEU A 7 -20.60 -19.39 -11.59
C LEU A 7 -20.60 -19.43 -10.05
N ASN A 8 -21.59 -20.12 -9.45
CA ASN A 8 -21.66 -20.29 -8.01
C ASN A 8 -20.48 -21.11 -7.46
N LYS A 9 -20.10 -22.20 -8.14
CA LYS A 9 -18.93 -23.00 -7.76
C LYS A 9 -17.63 -22.21 -7.86
N SER A 10 -17.47 -21.40 -8.92
CA SER A 10 -16.30 -20.52 -9.10
C SER A 10 -16.21 -19.46 -8.00
N LYS A 11 -17.32 -18.77 -7.68
CA LYS A 11 -17.35 -17.80 -6.55
C LYS A 11 -17.00 -18.46 -5.21
N LYS A 12 -17.55 -19.66 -4.96
CA LYS A 12 -17.26 -20.41 -3.73
C LYS A 12 -15.78 -20.78 -3.62
N ASN A 13 -15.16 -21.22 -4.71
CA ASN A 13 -13.73 -21.51 -4.73
C ASN A 13 -12.89 -20.26 -4.46
N MET A 14 -13.21 -19.13 -5.11
CA MET A 14 -12.50 -17.86 -4.93
C MET A 14 -12.66 -17.31 -3.50
N LEU A 15 -13.81 -17.53 -2.86
CA LEU A 15 -14.02 -17.19 -1.46
C LEU A 15 -13.18 -18.07 -0.53
N ASN A 16 -13.17 -19.38 -0.76
CA ASN A 16 -12.39 -20.33 0.03
C ASN A 16 -10.88 -20.06 -0.07
N GLU A 17 -10.39 -19.67 -1.24
CA GLU A 17 -9.00 -19.23 -1.40
C GLU A 17 -8.71 -18.00 -0.56
N LYS A 18 -9.58 -16.97 -0.59
CA LYS A 18 -9.41 -15.77 0.23
C LYS A 18 -9.41 -16.06 1.73
N LEU A 19 -10.22 -17.02 2.18
CA LEU A 19 -10.30 -17.46 3.57
C LEU A 19 -9.00 -18.16 3.99
N LYS A 20 -8.48 -19.11 3.20
CA LYS A 20 -7.18 -19.73 3.47
C LYS A 20 -6.05 -18.72 3.54
N ASP A 21 -6.06 -17.75 2.63
CA ASP A 21 -5.10 -16.65 2.61
C ASP A 21 -5.23 -15.76 3.87
N LEU A 22 -6.40 -15.69 4.52
CA LEU A 22 -6.62 -14.96 5.78
C LEU A 22 -6.08 -15.77 6.95
N ASP A 23 -6.44 -17.06 7.01
CA ASP A 23 -5.97 -17.98 8.05
C ASP A 23 -4.43 -18.04 8.06
N GLU A 24 -3.79 -18.17 6.88
CA GLU A 24 -2.33 -18.14 6.76
C GLU A 24 -1.73 -16.84 7.31
N TRP A 25 -2.37 -15.69 7.04
CA TRP A 25 -1.90 -14.42 7.55
C TRP A 25 -2.07 -14.30 9.06
N GLU A 26 -3.20 -14.75 9.61
CA GLU A 26 -3.49 -14.71 11.04
C GLU A 26 -2.50 -15.56 11.84
N GLU A 27 -2.19 -16.76 11.35
CA GLU A 27 -1.23 -17.68 11.96
C GLU A 27 0.20 -17.14 11.94
N ASN A 28 0.56 -16.32 10.95
CA ASN A 28 1.93 -15.84 10.74
C ASN A 28 2.12 -14.34 11.00
N GLN A 29 1.11 -13.64 11.52
CA GLN A 29 1.13 -12.19 11.69
C GLN A 29 2.29 -11.68 12.57
N TYR A 30 2.73 -12.50 13.53
CA TYR A 30 3.83 -12.20 14.45
C TYR A 30 5.12 -12.96 14.14
N ASN A 31 5.18 -13.68 13.01
CA ASN A 31 6.36 -14.41 12.56
C ASN A 31 7.03 -13.67 11.39
N PRO A 32 7.89 -12.67 11.64
CA PRO A 32 8.53 -11.92 10.56
C PRO A 32 9.39 -12.83 9.66
N GLY A 33 9.96 -13.91 10.21
CA GLY A 33 10.74 -14.89 9.45
C GLY A 33 9.96 -15.59 8.34
N TYR A 34 8.64 -15.73 8.50
CA TYR A 34 7.75 -16.31 7.50
C TYR A 34 7.76 -15.56 6.15
N TYR A 35 7.95 -14.24 6.21
CA TYR A 35 7.91 -13.35 5.04
C TYR A 35 9.29 -13.11 4.40
N ILE A 36 10.37 -13.48 5.08
CA ILE A 36 11.74 -13.24 4.60
C ILE A 36 12.09 -14.30 3.53
N GLY A 37 12.55 -13.85 2.36
CA GLY A 37 13.00 -14.73 1.27
C GLY A 37 11.89 -15.46 0.50
N THR A 38 10.62 -15.33 0.89
CA THR A 38 9.49 -16.01 0.25
C THR A 38 8.81 -15.19 -0.85
N GLY A 39 9.17 -13.89 -0.97
CA GLY A 39 8.49 -12.94 -1.87
C GLY A 39 7.05 -12.61 -1.44
N ARG A 40 6.60 -13.15 -0.30
CA ARG A 40 5.28 -12.89 0.28
C ARG A 40 5.35 -11.61 1.11
N VAL A 41 4.24 -10.87 1.12
CA VAL A 41 4.10 -9.64 1.90
C VAL A 41 2.81 -9.75 2.69
N SER A 42 2.81 -9.25 3.93
CA SER A 42 1.62 -9.28 4.79
C SER A 42 0.42 -8.60 4.11
N LYS A 43 -0.78 -9.11 4.38
CA LYS A 43 -2.01 -8.62 3.75
C LYS A 43 -2.25 -7.12 3.88
N PRO A 44 -2.01 -6.47 5.04
CA PRO A 44 -2.18 -5.03 5.18
C PRO A 44 -1.31 -4.27 4.17
N ILE A 45 -0.04 -4.67 4.03
CA ILE A 45 0.91 -4.04 3.11
C ILE A 45 0.51 -4.29 1.65
N LYS A 46 0.07 -5.51 1.32
CA LYS A 46 -0.42 -5.87 -0.02
C LYS A 46 -1.67 -5.08 -0.43
N GLY A 47 -2.46 -4.61 0.53
CA GLY A 47 -3.66 -3.80 0.32
C GLY A 47 -3.38 -2.31 0.05
N ILE A 48 -2.36 -1.74 0.70
CA ILE A 48 -2.02 -0.32 0.59
C ILE A 48 -1.67 0.05 -0.86
N GLY A 49 -0.91 -0.79 -1.55
CA GLY A 49 -0.57 -0.57 -2.96
C GLY A 49 -1.75 -0.64 -3.92
N LYS A 50 -2.92 -1.16 -3.51
CA LYS A 50 -4.09 -1.29 -4.39
C LYS A 50 -5.00 -0.07 -4.34
N ASN A 51 -4.94 0.73 -3.28
CA ASN A 51 -5.82 1.87 -3.10
C ASN A 51 -5.04 3.17 -3.33
N PRO A 52 -5.09 3.75 -4.54
CA PRO A 52 -4.30 4.92 -4.86
C PRO A 52 -4.73 6.15 -4.04
N VAL A 53 -5.96 6.17 -3.49
CA VAL A 53 -6.39 7.23 -2.56
C VAL A 53 -5.60 7.19 -1.26
N ILE A 54 -5.41 6.01 -0.66
CA ILE A 54 -4.62 5.85 0.57
C ILE A 54 -3.15 6.23 0.31
N GLN A 55 -2.61 5.77 -0.82
CA GLN A 55 -1.26 6.12 -1.24
C GLN A 55 -1.08 7.63 -1.40
N LEU A 56 -2.06 8.32 -1.99
CA LEU A 56 -2.08 9.77 -2.13
C LEU A 56 -2.10 10.49 -0.77
N SER A 57 -2.95 10.04 0.16
CA SER A 57 -3.04 10.61 1.50
C SER A 57 -1.70 10.50 2.25
N ILE A 58 -1.04 9.34 2.19
CA ILE A 58 0.27 9.14 2.83
C ILE A 58 1.32 10.08 2.21
N GLY A 59 1.36 10.18 0.88
CA GLY A 59 2.29 11.09 0.19
C GLY A 59 2.09 12.55 0.57
N LEU A 60 0.83 13.01 0.67
CA LEU A 60 0.51 14.37 1.10
C LEU A 60 0.90 14.64 2.55
N ILE A 61 0.66 13.70 3.47
CA ILE A 61 1.07 13.84 4.88
C ILE A 61 2.59 14.04 4.97
N ILE A 62 3.38 13.25 4.24
CA ILE A 62 4.85 13.37 4.21
C ILE A 62 5.27 14.74 3.67
N LEU A 63 4.70 15.18 2.55
CA LEU A 63 5.04 16.45 1.93
C LEU A 63 4.68 17.64 2.82
N ILE A 64 3.45 17.67 3.36
CA ILE A 64 3.00 18.75 4.25
C ILE A 64 3.87 18.82 5.51
N SER A 65 4.17 17.68 6.13
CA SER A 65 5.02 17.65 7.33
C SER A 65 6.43 18.14 7.04
N SER A 66 6.99 17.77 5.88
CA SER A 66 8.31 18.21 5.44
C SER A 66 8.35 19.72 5.18
N ILE A 67 7.30 20.27 4.55
CA ILE A 67 7.18 21.72 4.30
C ILE A 67 7.10 22.49 5.63
N ILE A 68 6.26 22.05 6.56
CA ILE A 68 6.13 22.68 7.89
C ILE A 68 7.48 22.70 8.61
N ALA A 69 8.20 21.57 8.61
CA ALA A 69 9.50 21.47 9.28
C ALA A 69 10.59 22.37 8.66
N ILE A 70 10.59 22.53 7.33
CA ILE A 70 11.50 23.44 6.64
C ILE A 70 11.20 24.90 6.98
N ILE A 71 9.92 25.28 7.02
CA ILE A 71 9.50 26.66 7.33
C ILE A 71 9.84 27.02 8.78
N ASP A 72 9.56 26.14 9.73
CA ASP A 72 9.72 26.40 11.17
C ASP A 72 11.18 26.67 11.58
N SER A 73 12.11 26.01 10.89
CA SER A 73 13.53 26.03 11.28
C SER A 73 14.42 26.87 10.36
N ALA A 74 13.98 27.13 9.11
CA ALA A 74 14.67 27.92 8.09
C ALA A 74 16.20 27.69 7.97
N ASN A 75 16.66 26.46 8.27
CA ASN A 75 18.07 26.10 8.29
C ASN A 75 18.42 25.28 7.04
N VAL A 76 19.54 25.62 6.40
CA VAL A 76 20.07 24.92 5.22
C VAL A 76 20.24 23.42 5.48
N LEU A 77 20.67 23.04 6.70
CA LEU A 77 20.85 21.64 7.06
C LEU A 77 19.53 20.86 7.03
N ASN A 78 18.42 21.49 7.43
CA ASN A 78 17.11 20.87 7.42
C ASN A 78 16.58 20.67 6.01
N ILE A 79 16.85 21.61 5.08
CA ILE A 79 16.51 21.43 3.67
C ILE A 79 17.16 20.15 3.11
N ILE A 80 18.43 19.90 3.47
CA ILE A 80 19.14 18.68 3.05
C ILE A 80 18.55 17.43 3.71
N SER A 81 18.30 17.47 5.03
CA SER A 81 17.72 16.35 5.77
C SER A 81 16.32 15.96 5.27
N PHE A 82 15.53 16.92 4.80
CA PHE A 82 14.19 16.68 4.26
C PHE A 82 14.16 16.38 2.76
N ALA A 83 15.29 16.44 2.05
CA ALA A 83 15.34 16.13 0.61
C ALA A 83 14.82 14.72 0.29
N ILE A 84 15.24 13.72 1.06
CA ILE A 84 14.82 12.32 0.87
C ILE A 84 13.30 12.16 1.14
N PRO A 85 12.76 12.57 2.30
CA PRO A 85 11.31 12.56 2.54
C PRO A 85 10.49 13.25 1.44
N ILE A 86 10.95 14.40 0.94
CA ILE A 86 10.28 15.13 -0.14
C ILE A 86 10.25 14.32 -1.44
N ILE A 87 11.39 13.75 -1.85
CA ILE A 87 11.47 12.91 -3.05
C ILE A 87 10.52 11.71 -2.94
N ILE A 88 10.51 11.03 -1.78
CA ILE A 88 9.60 9.91 -1.51
C ILE A 88 8.14 10.36 -1.59
N GLY A 89 7.80 11.50 -0.96
CA GLY A 89 6.46 12.07 -0.99
C GLY A 89 6.00 12.36 -2.42
N PHE A 90 6.84 12.98 -3.24
CA PHE A 90 6.54 13.24 -4.65
C PHE A 90 6.33 11.96 -5.46
N ILE A 91 7.19 10.94 -5.29
CA ILE A 91 7.01 9.64 -5.97
C ILE A 91 5.67 9.01 -5.59
N LEU A 92 5.30 9.03 -4.31
CA LEU A 92 4.03 8.47 -3.84
C LEU A 92 2.83 9.20 -4.44
N VAL A 93 2.83 10.54 -4.43
CA VAL A 93 1.75 11.35 -5.01
C VAL A 93 1.66 11.14 -6.53
N TYR A 94 2.78 11.23 -7.24
CA TYR A 94 2.81 11.06 -8.69
C TYR A 94 2.30 9.69 -9.13
N SER A 95 2.80 8.62 -8.51
CA SER A 95 2.38 7.26 -8.84
C SER A 95 0.91 6.99 -8.43
N ALA A 96 0.42 7.60 -7.35
CA ALA A 96 -0.99 7.53 -6.99
C ALA A 96 -1.89 8.23 -8.02
N ILE A 97 -1.49 9.40 -8.52
CA ILE A 97 -2.22 10.14 -9.58
C ILE A 97 -2.28 9.32 -10.86
N ILE A 98 -1.16 8.76 -11.32
CA ILE A 98 -1.13 7.88 -12.50
C ILE A 98 -2.08 6.71 -12.32
N ARG A 99 -2.05 6.06 -11.15
CA ARG A 99 -2.94 4.94 -10.86
C ARG A 99 -4.40 5.37 -10.88
N LEU A 100 -4.76 6.53 -10.31
CA LEU A 100 -6.13 7.06 -10.35
C LEU A 100 -6.61 7.32 -11.78
N ILE A 101 -5.74 7.86 -12.63
CA ILE A 101 -6.04 8.12 -14.04
C ILE A 101 -6.25 6.80 -14.79
N ASN A 102 -5.37 5.82 -14.57
CA ASN A 102 -5.39 4.52 -15.25
C ASN A 102 -6.40 3.52 -14.67
N TYR A 103 -7.01 3.81 -13.51
CA TYR A 103 -8.06 2.99 -12.91
C TYR A 103 -9.44 3.27 -13.52
N ARG A 104 -9.53 4.27 -14.40
CA ARG A 104 -10.71 4.61 -15.20
C ARG A 104 -10.73 3.80 -16.48
#